data_AF-A0A3C0CA55-F1
#
_entry.id   AF-A0A3C0CA55-F1
#
_cell.length_a   1.000
_cell.length_b   1.000
_cell.length_c   1.000
_cell.angle_alpha   90.00
_cell.angle_beta   90.00
_cell.angle_gamma   90.00
#
_symmetry.space_group_name_H-M   'P 1'
#
loop_
_entity.id
_entity.type
_entity.pdbx_description
1 polymer ?
#
loop_
_entity_poly.entity_id
_entity_poly.type
_entity_poly.pdbx_seq_one_letter_code
_entity_poly.pdbx_strand_id
1 'polypeptide(L)'
;VLDTQIQFSSIIGFNKQETVKLLNDYGLTKYLPCLRNNYDGYKFFHDDIFCPWDVLNFVAKNYLHVQNRTEQYIRAENFWNNSTSSNALKGYVNYLSSNVNTQLQDLVDGKNIEVAVNDAMNYDDLRWHHPEDFFSLLIHTGYLTCLGFTPDGKYLLRIPNKEILECFKKNIQDNFDDTVVSGHENKAVKIAASFLNGDAETAENELSLLLQSYISIRDFASKSKKENLYQGFLSGILANCGSFISEYRSNSEAGDGYLDFSFKE
;
A
#
# COMPACT_ATOMS: atom_id res chain seq x y z
N VAL A 1 -9.40 13.63 11.11
CA VAL A 1 -8.37 12.80 11.79
C VAL A 1 -7.47 13.66 12.67
N LEU A 2 -6.99 14.83 12.21
CA LEU A 2 -6.13 15.70 13.01
C LEU A 2 -6.89 16.63 13.97
N ASP A 3 -8.19 16.82 13.74
CA ASP A 3 -9.03 17.63 14.62
C ASP A 3 -9.12 17.02 16.03
N THR A 4 -9.05 17.89 17.04
CA THR A 4 -9.01 17.54 18.47
C THR A 4 -10.30 17.89 19.19
N GLN A 5 -11.35 18.33 18.48
CA GLN A 5 -12.64 18.64 19.09
C GLN A 5 -13.47 17.38 19.33
N ILE A 6 -13.91 17.19 20.57
CA ILE A 6 -14.71 16.05 21.05
C ILE A 6 -16.00 15.86 20.23
N GLN A 7 -16.62 16.94 19.75
CA GLN A 7 -17.86 16.85 18.98
C GLN A 7 -17.72 16.00 17.70
N PHE A 8 -16.53 15.98 17.09
CA PHE A 8 -16.31 15.26 15.83
C PHE A 8 -16.28 13.74 16.02
N SER A 9 -15.76 13.23 17.16
CA SER A 9 -15.78 11.79 17.42
C SER A 9 -17.20 11.24 17.59
N SER A 10 -18.16 12.10 17.93
CA SER A 10 -19.57 11.72 18.08
C SER A 10 -20.41 11.80 16.81
N ILE A 11 -19.90 12.38 15.71
CA ILE A 11 -20.71 12.65 14.49
C ILE A 11 -20.10 12.13 13.18
N ILE A 12 -18.78 11.93 13.11
CA ILE A 12 -18.11 11.61 11.84
C ILE A 12 -18.23 10.14 11.46
N GLY A 13 -18.42 9.25 12.43
CA GLY A 13 -18.68 7.86 12.12
C GLY A 13 -19.22 7.06 13.28
N PHE A 14 -19.07 5.73 13.21
CA PHE A 14 -19.61 4.86 14.25
C PHE A 14 -18.58 4.66 15.35
N ASN A 15 -18.96 4.96 16.59
CA ASN A 15 -18.20 4.50 17.74
C ASN A 15 -18.47 3.02 18.03
N LYS A 16 -17.66 2.42 18.93
CA LYS A 16 -17.77 1.00 19.32
C LYS A 16 -19.19 0.59 19.74
N GLN A 17 -19.89 1.43 20.50
CA GLN A 17 -21.23 1.11 21.00
C GLN A 17 -22.26 1.12 19.86
N GLU A 18 -22.18 2.12 18.97
CA GLU A 18 -23.05 2.23 17.80
C GLU A 18 -22.82 1.08 16.83
N THR A 19 -21.57 0.69 16.57
CA THR A 19 -21.25 -0.47 15.73
C THR A 19 -21.81 -1.75 16.32
N VAL A 20 -21.65 -1.98 17.64
CA VAL A 20 -22.22 -3.16 18.30
C VAL A 20 -23.74 -3.18 18.21
N LYS A 21 -24.38 -2.04 18.45
CA LYS A 21 -25.84 -1.91 18.34
C LYS A 21 -26.32 -2.24 16.92
N LEU A 22 -25.70 -1.64 15.91
CA LEU A 22 -26.03 -1.86 14.51
C LEU A 22 -25.86 -3.34 14.12
N LEU A 23 -24.75 -3.98 14.51
CA LEU A 23 -24.56 -5.41 14.22
C LEU A 23 -25.60 -6.28 14.93
N ASN A 24 -25.99 -5.92 16.15
CA ASN A 24 -27.01 -6.65 16.88
C ASN A 24 -28.39 -6.55 16.21
N ASP A 25 -28.75 -5.36 15.71
CA ASP A 25 -30.03 -5.13 15.01
C ASP A 25 -30.17 -6.01 13.74
N TYR A 26 -29.06 -6.44 13.14
CA TYR A 26 -29.03 -7.31 11.96
C TYR A 26 -28.52 -8.75 12.22
N GLY A 27 -28.35 -9.15 13.48
CA GLY A 27 -27.91 -10.51 13.84
C GLY A 27 -26.45 -10.84 13.46
N LEU A 28 -25.61 -9.82 13.28
CA LEU A 28 -24.22 -9.92 12.84
C LEU A 28 -23.20 -9.78 13.98
N THR A 29 -23.63 -9.73 15.25
CA THR A 29 -22.76 -9.49 16.43
C THR A 29 -21.57 -10.44 16.51
N LYS A 30 -21.74 -11.71 16.09
CA LYS A 30 -20.69 -12.73 16.01
C LYS A 30 -19.50 -12.32 15.14
N TYR A 31 -19.72 -11.43 14.18
CA TYR A 31 -18.72 -10.97 13.22
C TYR A 31 -18.03 -9.66 13.64
N LEU A 32 -18.32 -9.13 14.83
CA LEU A 32 -17.66 -7.93 15.36
C LEU A 32 -16.12 -8.03 15.32
N PRO A 33 -15.45 -9.15 15.69
CA PRO A 33 -13.99 -9.24 15.58
C PRO A 33 -13.49 -9.12 14.13
N CYS A 34 -14.23 -9.67 13.17
CA CYS A 34 -13.92 -9.55 11.75
C CYS A 34 -14.06 -8.09 11.31
N LEU A 35 -15.17 -7.45 11.64
CA LEU A 35 -15.44 -6.06 11.33
C LEU A 35 -14.36 -5.15 11.94
N ARG A 36 -14.00 -5.36 13.21
CA ARG A 36 -12.95 -4.60 13.90
C ARG A 36 -11.60 -4.68 13.20
N ASN A 37 -11.16 -5.88 12.86
CA ASN A 37 -9.87 -6.03 12.19
C ASN A 37 -9.81 -5.35 10.82
N ASN A 38 -10.94 -5.21 10.13
CA ASN A 38 -10.98 -4.68 8.78
C ASN A 38 -11.29 -3.18 8.73
N TYR A 39 -12.12 -2.65 9.65
CA TYR A 39 -12.65 -1.28 9.54
C TYR A 39 -12.50 -0.41 10.80
N ASP A 40 -12.07 -0.97 11.94
CA ASP A 40 -11.75 -0.20 13.16
C ASP A 40 -10.33 0.36 13.08
N GLY A 41 -10.12 1.56 13.61
CA GLY A 41 -8.76 2.09 13.81
C GLY A 41 -8.55 3.53 13.42
N TYR A 42 -9.56 4.24 12.91
CA TYR A 42 -9.46 5.68 12.76
C TYR A 42 -9.56 6.35 14.12
N LYS A 43 -8.52 7.07 14.53
CA LYS A 43 -8.53 7.82 15.76
C LYS A 43 -8.99 9.25 15.49
N PHE A 44 -10.04 9.65 16.21
CA PHE A 44 -10.48 11.04 16.30
C PHE A 44 -10.43 11.43 17.76
N PHE A 45 -9.50 12.32 18.11
CA PHE A 45 -9.21 12.68 19.48
C PHE A 45 -8.88 11.46 20.37
N HIS A 46 -9.79 11.04 21.25
CA HIS A 46 -9.61 9.90 22.16
C HIS A 46 -10.35 8.65 21.71
N ASP A 47 -11.21 8.74 20.70
CA ASP A 47 -12.10 7.66 20.32
C ASP A 47 -11.59 6.95 19.06
N ASP A 48 -11.71 5.63 19.06
CA ASP A 48 -11.59 4.81 17.86
C ASP A 48 -12.95 4.82 17.15
N ILE A 49 -12.92 5.24 15.89
CA ILE A 49 -14.08 5.39 15.03
C ILE A 49 -13.96 4.41 13.88
N PHE A 50 -15.08 3.76 13.56
CA PHE A 50 -15.22 2.94 12.38
C PHE A 50 -15.68 3.81 11.21
N CYS A 51 -15.12 3.55 10.03
CA CYS A 51 -15.59 4.18 8.81
C CYS A 51 -17.06 3.83 8.55
N PRO A 52 -17.96 4.83 8.39
CA PRO A 52 -19.38 4.57 8.19
C PRO A 52 -19.69 3.79 6.94
N TRP A 53 -18.99 4.10 5.84
CA TRP A 53 -19.17 3.44 4.57
C TRP A 53 -18.89 1.94 4.68
N ASP A 54 -17.81 1.56 5.34
CA ASP A 54 -17.38 0.16 5.43
C ASP A 54 -18.31 -0.65 6.33
N VAL A 55 -18.71 -0.07 7.47
CA VAL A 55 -19.68 -0.69 8.39
C VAL A 55 -21.03 -0.92 7.69
N LEU A 56 -21.55 0.10 7.00
CA LEU A 56 -22.85 0.01 6.32
C LEU A 56 -22.81 -0.98 5.17
N ASN A 57 -21.75 -0.98 4.34
CA ASN A 57 -21.61 -1.94 3.26
C ASN A 57 -21.43 -3.38 3.77
N PHE A 58 -20.68 -3.56 4.87
CA PHE A 58 -20.57 -4.86 5.51
C PHE A 58 -21.94 -5.38 5.95
N VAL A 59 -22.74 -4.56 6.63
CA VAL A 59 -24.09 -4.95 7.04
C VAL A 59 -24.95 -5.25 5.81
N ALA A 60 -24.99 -4.34 4.83
CA ALA A 60 -25.83 -4.45 3.64
C ALA A 60 -25.55 -5.72 2.82
N LYS A 61 -24.27 -6.12 2.69
CA LYS A 61 -23.90 -7.35 1.98
C LYS A 61 -24.16 -8.62 2.79
N ASN A 62 -24.04 -8.57 4.12
CA ASN A 62 -24.00 -9.78 4.93
C ASN A 62 -25.30 -10.10 5.69
N TYR A 63 -26.21 -9.15 5.90
CA TYR A 63 -27.42 -9.40 6.70
C TYR A 63 -28.33 -10.49 6.07
N LEU A 64 -28.40 -10.55 4.73
CA LEU A 64 -29.16 -11.58 4.03
C LEU A 64 -28.58 -12.99 4.23
N HIS A 65 -27.26 -13.11 4.44
CA HIS A 65 -26.64 -14.40 4.72
C HIS A 65 -27.07 -14.96 6.09
N VAL A 66 -27.30 -14.08 7.07
CA VAL A 66 -27.89 -14.46 8.36
C VAL A 66 -29.33 -14.95 8.15
N GLN A 67 -30.15 -14.17 7.44
CA GLN A 67 -31.57 -14.51 7.20
C GLN A 67 -31.74 -15.83 6.41
N ASN A 68 -30.86 -16.07 5.44
CA ASN A 68 -30.91 -17.25 4.57
C ASN A 68 -30.14 -18.46 5.13
N ARG A 69 -29.57 -18.37 6.35
CA ARG A 69 -28.75 -19.43 6.98
C ARG A 69 -27.56 -19.86 6.13
N THR A 70 -26.90 -18.88 5.52
CA THR A 70 -25.70 -19.07 4.69
C THR A 70 -24.49 -18.31 5.25
N GLU A 71 -24.38 -18.32 6.58
CA GLU A 71 -23.34 -17.64 7.37
C GLU A 71 -21.89 -17.94 6.93
N GLN A 72 -21.65 -19.06 6.25
CA GLN A 72 -20.33 -19.43 5.73
C GLN A 72 -19.81 -18.47 4.65
N TYR A 73 -20.67 -17.67 4.02
CA TYR A 73 -20.26 -16.67 3.03
C TYR A 73 -20.02 -15.28 3.61
N ILE A 74 -20.30 -15.08 4.91
CA ILE A 74 -20.09 -13.79 5.56
C ILE A 74 -18.60 -13.51 5.66
N ARG A 75 -18.18 -12.39 5.09
CA ARG A 75 -16.79 -11.93 5.10
C ARG A 75 -16.71 -10.41 5.04
N ALA A 76 -15.58 -9.89 5.51
CA ALA A 76 -15.19 -8.52 5.21
C ALA A 76 -14.73 -8.45 3.74
N GLU A 77 -14.99 -7.31 3.11
CA GLU A 77 -14.55 -7.01 1.75
C GLU A 77 -13.91 -5.63 1.76
N ASN A 78 -13.10 -5.36 0.75
CA ASN A 78 -12.47 -4.05 0.61
C ASN A 78 -13.38 -3.14 -0.23
N PHE A 79 -14.07 -2.22 0.44
CA PHE A 79 -14.94 -1.20 -0.13
C PHE A 79 -14.20 0.09 -0.49
N TRP A 80 -12.94 0.22 -0.06
CA TRP A 80 -12.05 1.31 -0.42
C TRP A 80 -11.43 1.20 -1.81
N ASN A 81 -11.34 -0.04 -2.33
CA ASN A 81 -10.84 -0.33 -3.67
C ASN A 81 -11.66 0.45 -4.71
N ASN A 82 -10.97 1.30 -5.49
CA ASN A 82 -11.50 2.24 -6.51
C ASN A 82 -11.95 3.63 -5.99
N SER A 83 -11.60 4.02 -4.77
CA SER A 83 -11.76 5.42 -4.33
C SER A 83 -10.90 6.37 -5.17
N THR A 84 -11.35 7.60 -5.39
CA THR A 84 -10.66 8.60 -6.23
C THR A 84 -9.29 9.03 -5.69
N SER A 85 -9.04 8.82 -4.40
CA SER A 85 -7.76 9.10 -3.74
C SER A 85 -6.63 8.18 -4.22
N SER A 86 -6.92 6.98 -4.73
CA SER A 86 -5.91 6.07 -5.27
C SER A 86 -5.14 6.66 -6.46
N ASN A 87 -5.83 7.43 -7.32
CA ASN A 87 -5.24 8.04 -8.50
C ASN A 87 -4.28 9.20 -8.16
N ALA A 88 -4.59 9.98 -7.11
CA ALA A 88 -3.73 11.07 -6.66
C ALA A 88 -2.38 10.57 -6.13
N LEU A 89 -2.37 9.38 -5.52
CA LEU A 89 -1.15 8.75 -5.00
C LEU A 89 -0.20 8.28 -6.10
N LYS A 90 -0.72 7.76 -7.23
CA LYS A 90 0.10 7.26 -8.34
C LYS A 90 1.08 8.31 -8.87
N GLY A 91 0.65 9.57 -8.96
CA GLY A 91 1.50 10.68 -9.42
C GLY A 91 2.66 11.04 -8.48
N TYR A 92 2.64 10.56 -7.24
CA TYR A 92 3.65 10.88 -6.22
C TYR A 92 4.70 9.80 -6.01
N VAL A 93 4.38 8.53 -6.31
CA VAL A 93 5.27 7.40 -6.02
C VAL A 93 6.64 7.55 -6.70
N ASN A 94 6.67 8.14 -7.89
CA ASN A 94 7.90 8.33 -8.66
C ASN A 94 8.82 9.44 -8.14
N TYR A 95 8.37 10.23 -7.15
CA TYR A 95 9.13 11.35 -6.56
C TYR A 95 9.51 11.09 -5.10
N LEU A 96 9.28 9.88 -4.58
CA LEU A 96 9.58 9.55 -3.20
C LEU A 96 11.08 9.36 -3.00
N SER A 97 11.62 10.05 -1.98
CA SER A 97 13.01 9.84 -1.57
C SER A 97 13.18 8.48 -0.86
N SER A 98 14.42 7.98 -0.80
CA SER A 98 14.76 6.72 -0.10
C SER A 98 14.34 6.71 1.38
N ASN A 99 14.33 7.87 2.03
CA ASN A 99 13.84 8.02 3.40
C ASN A 99 12.32 7.76 3.49
N VAL A 100 11.54 8.31 2.56
CA VAL A 100 10.09 8.10 2.50
C VAL A 100 9.75 6.65 2.18
N ASN A 101 10.50 5.99 1.29
CA ASN A 101 10.33 4.55 1.02
C ASN A 101 10.52 3.69 2.27
N THR A 102 11.49 4.05 3.12
CA THR A 102 11.71 3.34 4.39
C THR A 102 10.52 3.52 5.35
N GLN A 103 9.97 4.72 5.44
CA GLN A 103 8.80 5.01 6.28
C GLN A 103 7.54 4.32 5.75
N LEU A 104 7.36 4.25 4.43
CA LEU A 104 6.28 3.49 3.81
C LEU A 104 6.38 2.00 4.10
N GLN A 105 7.57 1.43 4.07
CA GLN A 105 7.77 0.04 4.46
C GLN A 105 7.43 -0.18 5.93
N ASP A 106 7.81 0.75 6.82
CA ASP A 106 7.43 0.67 8.22
C ASP A 106 5.90 0.67 8.42
N LEU A 107 5.17 1.49 7.67
CA LEU A 107 3.72 1.48 7.65
C LEU A 107 3.14 0.14 7.17
N VAL A 108 3.70 -0.42 6.09
CA VAL A 108 3.29 -1.72 5.52
C VAL A 108 3.55 -2.89 6.50
N ASP A 109 4.62 -2.79 7.29
CA ASP A 109 4.96 -3.74 8.36
C ASP A 109 4.05 -3.57 9.61
N GLY A 110 3.16 -2.58 9.61
CA GLY A 110 2.25 -2.28 10.72
C GLY A 110 2.90 -1.48 11.85
N LYS A 111 4.05 -0.84 11.60
CA LYS A 111 4.71 0.06 12.56
C LYS A 111 4.16 1.47 12.42
N ASN A 112 4.45 2.28 13.43
CA ASN A 112 4.14 3.70 13.43
C ASN A 112 5.35 4.48 12.88
N ILE A 113 5.08 5.63 12.26
CA ILE A 113 6.11 6.56 11.80
C ILE A 113 5.91 7.93 12.45
N GLU A 114 7.00 8.70 12.55
CA GLU A 114 7.00 10.07 13.04
C GLU A 114 7.34 11.02 11.88
N VAL A 115 6.41 11.91 11.52
CA VAL A 115 6.57 12.83 10.39
C VAL A 115 6.03 14.21 10.73
N ALA A 116 6.65 15.24 10.16
CA ALA A 116 6.03 16.55 10.09
C ALA A 116 4.86 16.48 9.09
N VAL A 117 3.76 17.15 9.42
CA VAL A 117 2.55 17.20 8.57
C VAL A 117 2.21 18.66 8.36
N ASN A 118 1.94 19.01 7.11
CA ASN A 118 1.48 20.34 6.74
C ASN A 118 -0.06 20.37 6.73
N ASP A 119 -0.66 20.74 7.86
CA ASP A 119 -2.13 20.78 8.02
C ASP A 119 -2.81 21.91 7.20
N ALA A 120 -2.02 22.83 6.63
CA ALA A 120 -2.50 23.93 5.79
C ALA A 120 -2.46 23.61 4.28
N MET A 121 -2.03 22.41 3.92
CA MET A 121 -1.83 21.98 2.54
C MET A 121 -3.17 21.89 1.79
N ASN A 122 -3.22 22.42 0.58
CA ASN A 122 -4.33 22.23 -0.35
C ASN A 122 -3.89 21.36 -1.55
N TYR A 123 -4.85 20.95 -2.40
CA TYR A 123 -4.56 20.11 -3.56
C TYR A 123 -3.62 20.76 -4.59
N ASP A 124 -3.51 22.09 -4.64
CA ASP A 124 -2.61 22.78 -5.58
C ASP A 124 -1.14 22.74 -5.13
N ASP A 125 -0.88 22.53 -3.84
CA ASP A 125 0.47 22.35 -3.29
C ASP A 125 1.09 21.02 -3.75
N LEU A 126 0.27 20.09 -4.25
CA LEU A 126 0.70 18.79 -4.75
C LEU A 126 1.61 18.85 -6.00
N ARG A 127 1.65 20.00 -6.69
CA ARG A 127 2.49 20.19 -7.88
C ARG A 127 3.98 20.31 -7.57
N TRP A 128 4.34 20.55 -6.31
CA TRP A 128 5.72 20.82 -5.89
C TRP A 128 6.48 19.56 -5.47
N HIS A 129 5.79 18.41 -5.38
CA HIS A 129 6.38 17.10 -5.06
C HIS A 129 7.25 17.08 -3.79
N HIS A 130 6.92 17.92 -2.79
CA HIS A 130 7.63 17.87 -1.51
C HIS A 130 7.32 16.54 -0.81
N PRO A 131 8.35 15.78 -0.38
CA PRO A 131 8.14 14.49 0.26
C PRO A 131 7.33 14.58 1.57
N GLU A 132 7.36 15.73 2.26
CA GLU A 132 6.61 15.97 3.51
C GLU A 132 5.09 16.13 3.27
N ASP A 133 4.71 16.57 2.06
CA ASP A 133 3.32 16.73 1.65
C ASP A 133 2.65 15.39 1.34
N PHE A 134 3.45 14.36 1.04
CA PHE A 134 2.93 13.04 0.72
C PHE A 134 2.23 12.39 1.93
N PHE A 135 2.83 12.47 3.13
CA PHE A 135 2.18 11.97 4.34
C PHE A 135 0.95 12.78 4.74
N SER A 136 0.99 14.09 4.50
CA SER A 136 -0.16 14.98 4.68
C SER A 136 -1.33 14.54 3.78
N LEU A 137 -1.05 14.28 2.50
CA LEU A 137 -2.03 13.72 1.56
C LEU A 137 -2.60 12.38 2.04
N LEU A 138 -1.75 11.46 2.51
CA LEU A 138 -2.18 10.15 3.01
C LEU A 138 -3.10 10.26 4.24
N ILE A 139 -2.88 11.24 5.12
CA ILE A 139 -3.78 11.52 6.25
C ILE A 139 -5.12 12.07 5.74
N HIS A 140 -5.09 13.10 4.90
CA HIS A 140 -6.32 13.76 4.42
C HIS A 140 -7.20 12.82 3.60
N THR A 141 -6.58 11.89 2.88
CA THR A 141 -7.29 10.87 2.09
C THR A 141 -7.68 9.64 2.88
N GLY A 142 -7.37 9.56 4.17
CA GLY A 142 -7.77 8.46 5.05
C GLY A 142 -6.88 7.21 5.01
N TYR A 143 -5.76 7.23 4.27
CA TYR A 143 -4.79 6.12 4.29
C TYR A 143 -4.05 6.02 5.62
N LEU A 144 -3.91 7.13 6.34
CA LEU A 144 -3.26 7.18 7.65
C LEU A 144 -4.18 7.76 8.72
N THR A 145 -3.95 7.30 9.94
CA THR A 145 -4.55 7.86 11.15
C THR A 145 -3.48 8.39 12.09
N CYS A 146 -3.82 9.42 12.86
CA CYS A 146 -2.93 10.05 13.82
C CYS A 146 -3.17 9.50 15.23
N LEU A 147 -2.12 8.99 15.85
CA LEU A 147 -2.17 8.48 17.23
C LEU A 147 -1.94 9.58 18.29
N GLY A 148 -1.25 10.64 17.90
CA GLY A 148 -0.82 11.76 18.74
C GLY A 148 0.36 12.50 18.12
N PHE A 149 1.04 13.30 18.93
CA PHE A 149 2.23 14.05 18.53
C PHE A 149 3.38 13.81 19.51
N THR A 150 4.60 13.87 18.99
CA THR A 150 5.84 13.81 19.77
C THR A 150 6.15 15.18 20.39
N PRO A 151 7.03 15.24 21.41
CA PRO A 151 7.41 16.53 22.03
C PRO A 151 8.06 17.53 21.07
N ASP A 152 8.69 17.06 19.98
CA ASP A 152 9.27 17.89 18.91
C ASP A 152 8.24 18.28 17.83
N GLY A 153 6.95 17.99 18.04
CA GLY A 153 5.86 18.47 17.19
C GLY A 153 5.59 17.63 15.94
N LYS A 154 6.14 16.41 15.85
CA LYS A 154 5.83 15.49 14.75
C LYS A 154 4.59 14.67 15.07
N TYR A 155 3.86 14.29 14.04
CA TYR A 155 2.71 13.42 14.17
C TYR A 155 3.14 11.96 14.15
N LEU A 156 2.56 11.18 15.07
CA LEU A 156 2.72 9.73 15.12
C LEU A 156 1.61 9.10 14.28
N LEU A 157 1.97 8.54 13.12
CA LEU A 157 1.02 8.03 12.13
C LEU A 157 1.09 6.51 11.99
N ARG A 158 -0.04 5.91 11.60
CA ARG A 158 -0.13 4.50 11.22
C ARG A 158 -1.21 4.25 10.16
N ILE A 159 -1.15 3.09 9.52
CA ILE A 159 -2.28 2.56 8.76
C ILE A 159 -3.38 2.12 9.76
N PRO A 160 -4.64 2.55 9.59
CA PRO A 160 -5.68 2.36 10.60
C PRO A 160 -6.11 0.89 10.72
N ASN A 161 -6.26 0.17 9.61
CA ASN A 161 -6.90 -1.13 9.56
C ASN A 161 -6.41 -1.99 8.38
N LYS A 162 -6.89 -3.25 8.29
CA LYS A 162 -6.49 -4.18 7.23
C LYS A 162 -6.95 -3.77 5.84
N GLU A 163 -8.15 -3.21 5.71
CA GLU A 163 -8.68 -2.79 4.42
C GLU A 163 -7.79 -1.75 3.75
N ILE A 164 -7.39 -0.73 4.52
CA ILE A 164 -6.50 0.32 4.05
C ILE A 164 -5.11 -0.23 3.74
N LEU A 165 -4.59 -1.16 4.56
CA LEU A 165 -3.32 -1.82 4.29
C LEU A 165 -3.34 -2.59 2.97
N GLU A 166 -4.41 -3.34 2.69
CA GLU A 166 -4.58 -4.06 1.43
C GLU A 166 -4.69 -3.10 0.25
N CYS A 167 -5.46 -2.01 0.39
CA CYS A 167 -5.56 -0.98 -0.65
C CYS A 167 -4.21 -0.33 -0.93
N PHE A 168 -3.45 -0.02 0.13
CA PHE A 168 -2.12 0.58 0.01
C PHE A 168 -1.13 -0.35 -0.72
N LYS A 169 -1.09 -1.63 -0.34
CA LYS A 169 -0.28 -2.65 -1.02
C LYS A 169 -0.67 -2.80 -2.49
N LYS A 170 -1.97 -2.85 -2.78
CA LYS A 170 -2.49 -2.93 -4.13
C LYS A 170 -2.10 -1.72 -4.97
N ASN A 171 -2.21 -0.51 -4.44
CA ASN A 171 -1.83 0.70 -5.17
C ASN A 171 -0.33 0.74 -5.50
N ILE A 172 0.54 0.25 -4.61
CA ILE A 172 1.98 0.10 -4.89
C ILE A 172 2.19 -0.90 -6.02
N GLN A 173 1.50 -2.04 -5.98
CA GLN A 173 1.58 -3.07 -7.01
C GLN A 173 1.07 -2.54 -8.37
N ASP A 174 -0.10 -1.91 -8.40
CA ASP A 174 -0.68 -1.31 -9.60
C ASP A 174 0.26 -0.23 -10.18
N ASN A 175 0.93 0.57 -9.32
CA ASN A 175 1.91 1.56 -9.77
C ASN A 175 3.20 0.92 -10.32
N PHE A 176 3.66 -0.20 -9.74
CA PHE A 176 4.76 -0.98 -10.29
C PHE A 176 4.39 -1.53 -11.68
N ASP A 177 3.21 -2.13 -11.81
CA ASP A 177 2.73 -2.65 -13.09
C ASP A 177 2.57 -1.53 -14.13
N ASP A 178 2.04 -0.37 -13.74
CA ASP A 178 1.91 0.79 -14.63
C ASP A 178 3.27 1.40 -15.01
N THR A 179 4.25 1.48 -14.11
CA THR A 179 5.54 2.14 -14.38
C THR A 179 6.56 1.22 -15.05
N VAL A 180 6.58 -0.04 -14.65
CA VAL A 180 7.60 -1.02 -15.05
C VAL A 180 7.14 -1.88 -16.21
N VAL A 181 5.87 -2.32 -16.21
CA VAL A 181 5.37 -3.35 -17.15
C VAL A 181 4.53 -2.76 -18.28
N SER A 182 3.64 -1.81 -17.99
CA SER A 182 2.54 -1.42 -18.90
C SER A 182 2.58 0.05 -19.35
N GLY A 183 3.45 0.87 -18.76
CA GLY A 183 3.52 2.31 -19.00
C GLY A 183 4.13 2.68 -20.34
N HIS A 184 3.93 3.95 -20.72
CA HIS A 184 4.37 4.51 -22.01
C HIS A 184 5.90 4.45 -22.22
N GLU A 185 6.68 4.33 -21.15
CA GLU A 185 8.13 4.14 -21.18
C GLU A 185 8.59 2.68 -21.08
N ASN A 186 7.70 1.75 -20.69
CA ASN A 186 7.96 0.33 -20.40
C ASN A 186 9.41 0.04 -19.99
N LYS A 187 9.75 0.40 -18.75
CA LYS A 187 11.13 0.31 -18.25
C LYS A 187 11.66 -1.12 -18.28
N ALA A 188 10.80 -2.13 -18.12
CA ALA A 188 11.18 -3.52 -18.25
C ALA A 188 11.68 -3.83 -19.67
N VAL A 189 10.97 -3.36 -20.70
CA VAL A 189 11.41 -3.45 -22.10
C VAL A 189 12.72 -2.72 -22.33
N LYS A 190 12.88 -1.48 -21.81
CA LYS A 190 14.14 -0.73 -21.95
C LYS A 190 15.32 -1.47 -21.32
N ILE A 191 15.15 -2.03 -20.13
CA ILE A 191 16.19 -2.80 -19.43
C ILE A 191 16.53 -4.07 -20.21
N ALA A 192 15.52 -4.83 -20.66
CA ALA A 192 15.73 -6.04 -21.46
C ALA A 192 16.45 -5.74 -22.78
N ALA A 193 16.03 -4.69 -23.51
CA ALA A 193 16.69 -4.25 -24.72
C ALA A 193 18.13 -3.78 -24.46
N SER A 194 18.38 -3.10 -23.35
CA SER A 194 19.74 -2.66 -22.98
C SER A 194 20.66 -3.84 -22.70
N PHE A 195 20.15 -4.88 -22.02
CA PHE A 195 20.91 -6.12 -21.82
C PHE A 195 21.23 -6.82 -23.13
N LEU A 196 20.27 -6.93 -24.06
CA LEU A 196 20.47 -7.57 -25.36
C LEU A 196 21.47 -6.80 -26.24
N ASN A 197 21.42 -5.47 -26.22
CA ASN A 197 22.29 -4.62 -27.02
C ASN A 197 23.67 -4.36 -26.39
N GLY A 198 23.92 -4.85 -25.17
CA GLY A 198 25.15 -4.58 -24.43
C GLY A 198 25.29 -3.12 -23.97
N ASP A 199 24.18 -2.38 -23.86
CA ASP A 199 24.14 -1.01 -23.35
C ASP A 199 24.12 -1.01 -21.82
N ALA A 200 25.31 -1.12 -21.24
CA ALA A 200 25.49 -1.17 -19.79
C ALA A 200 25.06 0.13 -19.09
N GLU A 201 25.24 1.29 -19.72
CA GLU A 201 24.94 2.59 -19.13
C GLU A 201 23.43 2.78 -18.95
N THR A 202 22.64 2.48 -19.99
CA THR A 202 21.17 2.55 -19.89
C THR A 202 20.62 1.53 -18.90
N ALA A 203 21.15 0.29 -18.92
CA ALA A 203 20.73 -0.75 -17.99
C ALA A 203 21.00 -0.36 -16.53
N GLU A 204 22.20 0.16 -16.23
CA GLU A 204 22.58 0.60 -14.88
C GLU A 204 21.69 1.74 -14.39
N ASN A 205 21.45 2.75 -15.24
CA ASN A 205 20.64 3.91 -14.87
C ASN A 205 19.19 3.52 -14.56
N GLU A 206 18.54 2.76 -15.44
CA GLU A 206 17.14 2.36 -15.23
C GLU A 206 16.98 1.39 -14.05
N LEU A 207 17.90 0.42 -13.90
CA LEU A 207 17.90 -0.47 -12.74
C LEU A 207 18.12 0.29 -11.44
N SER A 208 19.06 1.23 -11.40
CA SER A 208 19.33 2.03 -10.20
C SER A 208 18.11 2.83 -9.77
N LEU A 209 17.40 3.44 -10.71
CA LEU A 209 16.16 4.17 -10.43
C LEU A 209 15.08 3.24 -9.86
N LEU A 210 14.89 2.06 -10.46
CA LEU A 210 13.90 1.08 -9.99
C LEU A 210 14.25 0.52 -8.61
N LEU A 211 15.51 0.15 -8.39
CA LEU A 211 15.99 -0.36 -7.10
C LEU A 211 15.83 0.68 -5.98
N GLN A 212 16.14 1.95 -6.24
CA GLN A 212 15.92 3.04 -5.27
C GLN A 212 14.44 3.26 -4.94
N SER A 213 13.57 3.00 -5.91
CA SER A 213 12.12 3.21 -5.77
C SER A 213 11.42 2.07 -5.04
N TYR A 214 11.86 0.82 -5.25
CA TYR A 214 11.11 -0.37 -4.82
C TYR A 214 11.84 -1.27 -3.80
N ILE A 215 13.16 -1.12 -3.63
CA ILE A 215 13.94 -1.95 -2.69
C ILE A 215 14.36 -1.13 -1.48
N SER A 216 13.97 -1.59 -0.30
CA SER A 216 14.33 -0.95 0.96
C SER A 216 15.74 -1.35 1.39
N ILE A 217 16.47 -0.42 2.01
CA ILE A 217 17.77 -0.70 2.64
C ILE A 217 17.62 -1.74 3.79
N ARG A 218 16.41 -1.96 4.29
CA ARG A 218 16.13 -2.93 5.36
C ARG A 218 15.92 -4.36 4.86
N ASP A 219 15.72 -4.54 3.56
CA ASP A 219 15.62 -5.88 2.94
C ASP A 219 16.94 -6.67 3.06
N PHE A 220 18.04 -5.97 3.37
CA PHE A 220 19.35 -6.55 3.68
C PHE A 220 19.51 -7.05 5.12
N ALA A 221 18.49 -6.92 5.98
CA ALA A 221 18.52 -7.32 7.40
C ALA A 221 17.99 -8.75 7.66
N SER A 222 17.48 -9.45 6.63
CA SER A 222 17.07 -10.85 6.77
C SER A 222 18.27 -11.81 6.77
N LYS A 223 18.10 -13.03 7.32
CA LYS A 223 19.14 -14.09 7.29
C LYS A 223 19.41 -14.65 5.88
N SER A 224 18.64 -14.24 4.86
CA SER A 224 18.78 -14.68 3.47
C SER A 224 19.95 -13.98 2.79
N LYS A 225 20.57 -14.64 1.80
CA LYS A 225 21.62 -13.99 0.99
C LYS A 225 21.02 -12.77 0.27
N LYS A 226 21.71 -11.63 0.35
CA LYS A 226 21.30 -10.35 -0.25
C LYS A 226 20.99 -10.46 -1.75
N GLU A 227 21.69 -11.36 -2.43
CA GLU A 227 21.56 -11.71 -3.85
C GLU A 227 20.14 -12.18 -4.23
N ASN A 228 19.48 -12.97 -3.39
CA ASN A 228 18.16 -13.54 -3.71
C ASN A 228 17.09 -12.47 -3.94
N LEU A 229 17.22 -11.32 -3.27
CA LEU A 229 16.29 -10.21 -3.40
C LEU A 229 16.43 -9.51 -4.75
N TYR A 230 17.67 -9.22 -5.15
CA TYR A 230 17.96 -8.69 -6.49
C TYR A 230 17.59 -9.69 -7.59
N GLN A 231 17.83 -10.99 -7.36
CA GLN A 231 17.48 -12.03 -8.32
C GLN A 231 15.95 -12.13 -8.52
N GLY A 232 15.17 -12.03 -7.44
CA GLY A 232 13.71 -11.97 -7.49
C GLY A 232 13.19 -10.73 -8.20
N PHE A 233 13.78 -9.56 -7.93
CA PHE A 233 13.43 -8.30 -8.57
C PHE A 233 13.69 -8.33 -10.08
N LEU A 234 14.90 -8.74 -10.49
CA LEU A 234 15.27 -8.92 -11.89
C LEU A 234 14.39 -9.98 -12.57
N SER A 235 14.04 -11.06 -11.86
CA SER A 235 13.10 -12.05 -12.38
C SER A 235 11.73 -11.46 -12.68
N GLY A 236 11.23 -10.59 -11.80
CA GLY A 236 9.96 -9.89 -12.02
C GLY A 236 10.01 -8.99 -13.26
N ILE A 237 11.12 -8.30 -13.48
CA ILE A 237 11.31 -7.48 -14.69
C ILE A 237 11.36 -8.38 -15.93
N LEU A 238 12.30 -9.33 -15.98
CA LEU A 238 12.56 -10.15 -17.18
C LEU A 238 11.38 -11.05 -17.57
N ALA A 239 10.65 -11.60 -16.59
CA ALA A 239 9.47 -12.44 -16.86
C ALA A 239 8.31 -11.64 -17.49
N ASN A 240 8.26 -10.33 -17.30
CA ASN A 240 7.24 -9.45 -17.87
C ASN A 240 7.68 -8.79 -19.19
N CYS A 241 8.90 -9.07 -19.68
CA CYS A 241 9.44 -8.56 -20.95
C CYS A 241 9.08 -9.43 -22.16
N GLY A 242 7.84 -9.95 -22.23
CA GLY A 242 7.42 -10.95 -23.21
C GLY A 242 7.57 -10.55 -24.69
N SER A 243 7.84 -9.29 -25.00
CA SER A 243 8.11 -8.80 -26.36
C SER A 243 9.57 -8.97 -26.83
N PHE A 244 10.53 -9.20 -25.93
CA PHE A 244 11.96 -9.37 -26.23
C PHE A 244 12.56 -10.65 -25.63
N ILE A 245 11.85 -11.25 -24.67
CA ILE A 245 12.34 -12.35 -23.86
C ILE A 245 11.21 -13.38 -23.78
N SER A 246 11.50 -14.58 -24.29
CA SER A 246 10.61 -15.74 -24.22
C SER A 246 11.25 -16.89 -23.43
N GLU A 247 10.43 -17.80 -22.90
CA GLU A 247 10.89 -18.97 -22.14
C GLU A 247 11.80 -18.64 -20.95
N TYR A 248 11.58 -17.50 -20.26
CA TYR A 248 12.36 -17.11 -19.10
C TYR A 248 12.36 -18.18 -17.99
N ARG A 249 13.54 -18.55 -17.48
CA ARG A 249 13.74 -19.42 -16.31
C ARG A 249 14.86 -18.87 -15.43
N SER A 250 14.66 -18.89 -14.12
CA SER A 250 15.72 -18.61 -13.14
C SER A 250 16.19 -19.90 -12.48
N ASN A 251 17.45 -19.93 -12.03
CA ASN A 251 18.06 -21.09 -11.35
C ASN A 251 17.91 -22.40 -12.11
N SER A 252 17.97 -22.36 -13.45
CA SER A 252 17.89 -23.55 -14.29
C SER A 252 19.23 -24.29 -14.31
N GLU A 253 19.18 -25.62 -14.19
CA GLU A 253 20.36 -26.47 -14.26
C GLU A 253 21.04 -26.35 -15.64
N ALA A 254 22.36 -26.13 -15.63
CA ALA A 254 23.18 -26.05 -16.83
C ALA A 254 24.60 -26.57 -16.55
N GLY A 255 24.99 -27.64 -17.24
CA GLY A 255 26.25 -28.33 -16.97
C GLY A 255 26.27 -28.88 -15.53
N ASP A 256 27.34 -28.60 -14.79
CA ASP A 256 27.51 -29.01 -13.39
C ASP A 256 27.01 -27.95 -12.38
N GLY A 257 26.24 -26.94 -12.84
CA GLY A 257 25.79 -25.81 -12.01
C GLY A 257 24.40 -25.29 -12.36
N TYR A 258 24.09 -24.08 -11.90
CA TYR A 258 22.82 -23.40 -12.12
C TYR A 258 23.05 -22.03 -12.76
N LEU A 259 22.25 -21.70 -13.78
CA LEU A 259 22.21 -20.35 -14.34
C LEU A 259 21.35 -19.47 -13.44
N ASP A 260 21.82 -18.25 -13.15
CA ASP A 260 21.00 -17.27 -12.44
C ASP A 260 19.72 -16.95 -13.23
N PHE A 261 19.88 -16.78 -14.55
CA PHE A 261 18.83 -16.49 -15.51
C PHE A 261 19.09 -17.18 -16.86
N SER A 262 18.02 -17.62 -17.52
CA SER A 262 18.04 -18.12 -18.89
C SER A 262 16.77 -17.68 -19.61
N PHE A 263 16.89 -17.35 -20.89
CA PHE A 263 15.78 -16.93 -21.73
C PHE A 263 16.16 -17.07 -23.20
N LYS A 264 15.16 -17.02 -24.08
CA LYS A 264 15.33 -16.94 -25.52
C LYS A 264 14.93 -15.55 -26.01
N GLU A 265 15.63 -15.08 -27.03
CA GLU A 265 15.22 -13.93 -27.84
C GLU A 265 13.97 -14.26 -28.67
#